data_AF-A0A7T5R9G6-F1
#
_entry.id   AF-A0A7T5R9G6-F1
#
_cell.length_a   1.000
_cell.length_b   1.000
_cell.length_c   1.000
_cell.angle_alpha   90.00
_cell.angle_beta   90.00
_cell.angle_gamma   90.00
#
_symmetry.space_group_name_H-M   'P 1'
#
loop_
_entity.id
_entity.type
_entity.pdbx_description
1 polymer ?
#
loop_
_entity_poly.entity_id
_entity_poly.type
_entity_poly.pdbx_seq_one_letter_code
_entity_poly.pdbx_strand_id
1 'polypeptide(L)'
;MAFERTRASVDRKLEALGLSAKYKMYRLGRGESWCSERRRVLHINQRDADSRMMARQSIDHVVLHELGHVFSYENKAKLGRNAKARRLFGNIYKHYRRNMKPKRNSPDFISTYAQVHPADNFAEVFGVYVHFGGDMKKVGKFLRSGGKSGVVMKQFRWLAGFVKQAG
;
A
#
# COMPACT_ATOMS: atom_id res chain seq x y z
N MET A 1 2.10 -15.70 -18.17
CA MET A 1 3.56 -15.57 -17.93
C MET A 1 3.96 -14.43 -16.98
N ALA A 2 3.95 -13.13 -17.35
CA ALA A 2 4.46 -12.07 -16.45
C ALA A 2 3.64 -11.91 -15.14
N PHE A 3 2.31 -11.93 -15.22
CA PHE A 3 1.44 -11.78 -14.05
C PHE A 3 1.45 -12.97 -13.09
N GLU A 4 1.71 -14.19 -13.56
CA GLU A 4 1.80 -15.37 -12.69
C GLU A 4 3.05 -15.32 -11.81
N ARG A 5 4.19 -14.89 -12.37
CA ARG A 5 5.42 -14.67 -11.60
C ARG A 5 5.24 -13.56 -10.56
N THR A 6 4.64 -12.43 -10.96
CA THR A 6 4.29 -11.36 -10.03
C THR A 6 3.37 -11.85 -8.92
N ARG A 7 2.32 -12.61 -9.26
CA ARG A 7 1.40 -13.20 -8.30
C ARG A 7 2.13 -14.10 -7.30
N ALA A 8 2.90 -15.07 -7.76
CA ALA A 8 3.68 -15.95 -6.89
C ALA A 8 4.71 -15.19 -6.01
N SER A 9 5.28 -14.09 -6.52
CA SER A 9 6.15 -13.22 -5.72
C SER A 9 5.39 -12.50 -4.61
N VAL A 10 4.22 -11.95 -4.92
CA VAL A 10 3.36 -11.23 -3.98
C VAL A 10 2.79 -12.18 -2.92
N ASP A 11 2.27 -13.33 -3.35
CA ASP A 11 1.69 -14.35 -2.46
C ASP A 11 2.73 -14.79 -1.41
N ARG A 12 3.96 -15.10 -1.84
CA ARG A 12 5.05 -15.45 -0.89
C ARG A 12 5.38 -14.35 0.11
N LYS A 13 5.30 -13.07 -0.29
CA LYS A 13 5.55 -11.94 0.62
C LYS A 13 4.44 -11.76 1.65
N LEU A 14 3.20 -12.02 1.25
CA LEU A 14 2.05 -12.02 2.16
C LEU A 14 2.14 -13.20 3.14
N GLU A 15 2.42 -14.39 2.64
CA GLU A 15 2.56 -15.62 3.43
C GLU A 15 3.66 -15.50 4.50
N ALA A 16 4.78 -14.85 4.16
CA ALA A 16 5.85 -14.56 5.12
C ALA A 16 5.40 -13.71 6.32
N LEU A 17 4.23 -13.06 6.23
CA LEU A 17 3.60 -12.27 7.28
C LEU A 17 2.36 -12.93 7.88
N GLY A 18 2.06 -14.19 7.53
CA GLY A 18 0.84 -14.88 7.92
C GLY A 18 -0.41 -14.34 7.23
N LEU A 19 -0.25 -13.54 6.16
CA LEU A 19 -1.37 -13.01 5.39
C LEU A 19 -1.66 -13.91 4.19
N SER A 20 -2.94 -14.10 3.89
CA SER A 20 -3.38 -14.76 2.66
C SER A 20 -4.46 -13.91 1.99
N ALA A 21 -4.29 -13.63 0.70
CA ALA A 21 -5.25 -12.89 -0.08
C ALA A 21 -5.72 -13.74 -1.26
N LYS A 22 -7.02 -14.03 -1.33
CA LYS A 22 -7.63 -14.62 -2.53
C LYS A 22 -8.06 -13.49 -3.46
N TYR A 23 -7.36 -13.30 -4.57
CA TYR A 23 -7.68 -12.24 -5.53
C TYR A 23 -7.57 -12.70 -6.99
N LYS A 24 -8.22 -11.95 -7.89
CA LYS A 24 -8.09 -12.08 -9.34
C LYS A 24 -7.33 -10.87 -9.87
N MET A 25 -6.50 -11.08 -10.89
CA MET A 25 -5.68 -10.02 -11.45
C MET A 25 -5.86 -9.97 -12.97
N TYR A 26 -6.11 -8.77 -13.49
CA TYR A 26 -6.33 -8.51 -14.90
C TYR A 26 -5.39 -7.41 -15.38
N ARG A 27 -4.96 -7.51 -16.64
CA ARG A 27 -4.17 -6.47 -17.29
C ARG A 27 -5.06 -5.32 -17.72
N LEU A 28 -4.62 -4.09 -17.47
CA LEU A 28 -5.16 -2.90 -18.13
C LEU A 28 -4.24 -2.42 -19.24
N GLY A 29 -4.83 -1.95 -20.34
CA GLY A 29 -4.10 -1.31 -21.43
C GLY A 29 -3.96 0.21 -21.28
N ARG A 30 -4.84 0.86 -20.49
CA ARG A 30 -4.90 2.32 -20.27
C ARG A 30 -5.47 2.61 -18.88
N GLY A 31 -5.26 3.84 -18.38
CA GLY A 31 -5.74 4.30 -17.07
C GLY A 31 -4.75 4.04 -15.93
N GLU A 32 -5.13 4.34 -14.70
CA GLU A 32 -4.36 3.95 -13.52
C GLU A 32 -4.79 2.55 -13.06
N SER A 33 -3.90 1.84 -12.37
CA SER A 33 -4.26 0.63 -11.65
C SER A 33 -5.34 0.92 -10.62
N TRP A 34 -6.19 -0.07 -10.38
CA TRP A 34 -7.27 0.03 -9.41
C TRP A 34 -7.70 -1.36 -8.96
N CYS A 35 -8.45 -1.42 -7.87
CA CYS A 35 -9.09 -2.64 -7.41
C CYS A 35 -10.58 -2.44 -7.11
N SER A 36 -11.32 -3.55 -7.21
CA SER A 36 -12.60 -3.69 -6.55
C SER A 36 -12.36 -4.42 -5.24
N GLU A 37 -12.37 -3.70 -4.12
CA GLU A 37 -12.00 -4.24 -2.81
C GLU A 37 -12.96 -5.36 -2.40
N ARG A 38 -14.27 -5.13 -2.57
CA ARG A 38 -15.32 -6.11 -2.24
C ARG A 38 -15.23 -7.39 -3.08
N ARG A 39 -14.84 -7.28 -4.35
CA ARG A 39 -14.74 -8.44 -5.27
C ARG A 39 -13.34 -9.05 -5.31
N ARG A 40 -12.35 -8.42 -4.65
CA ARG A 40 -10.93 -8.79 -4.67
C ARG A 40 -10.40 -8.94 -6.10
N VAL A 41 -10.73 -7.97 -6.94
CA VAL A 41 -10.30 -7.93 -8.34
C VAL A 41 -9.35 -6.77 -8.52
N LEU A 42 -8.15 -7.05 -9.03
CA LEU A 42 -7.11 -6.08 -9.28
C LEU A 42 -6.96 -5.89 -10.79
N HIS A 43 -7.00 -4.65 -11.22
CA HIS A 43 -6.78 -4.24 -12.59
C HIS A 43 -5.46 -3.47 -12.63
N ILE A 44 -4.44 -4.08 -13.22
CA ILE A 44 -3.07 -3.59 -13.14
C ILE A 44 -2.64 -3.01 -14.49
N ASN A 45 -2.31 -1.72 -14.49
CA ASN A 45 -1.57 -1.11 -15.58
C ASN A 45 -0.07 -1.26 -15.34
N GLN A 46 0.63 -1.93 -16.25
CA GLN A 46 2.07 -2.15 -16.15
C GLN A 46 2.87 -0.84 -16.15
N ARG A 47 2.36 0.24 -16.75
CA ARG A 47 3.04 1.54 -16.75
C ARG A 47 3.18 2.13 -15.35
N ASP A 48 2.31 1.75 -14.41
CA ASP A 48 2.42 2.23 -13.03
C ASP A 48 3.64 1.63 -12.32
N ALA A 49 4.14 0.48 -12.78
CA ALA A 49 5.37 -0.11 -12.27
C ALA A 49 6.59 0.80 -12.47
N ASP A 50 6.55 1.70 -13.45
CA ASP A 50 7.62 2.65 -13.75
C ASP A 50 7.33 4.05 -13.16
N SER A 51 6.22 4.22 -12.43
CA SER A 51 5.81 5.52 -11.89
C SER A 51 6.73 5.98 -10.77
N ARG A 52 7.38 7.14 -10.97
CA ARG A 52 8.16 7.84 -9.93
C ARG A 52 7.31 8.37 -8.78
N MET A 53 5.99 8.28 -8.89
CA MET A 53 5.07 8.77 -7.87
C MET A 53 4.82 7.76 -6.75
N MET A 54 5.06 6.47 -7.03
CA MET A 54 4.91 5.41 -6.05
C MET A 54 6.15 5.28 -5.18
N ALA A 55 6.00 4.66 -4.02
CA ALA A 55 7.11 4.41 -3.12
C ALA A 55 8.16 3.47 -3.73
N ARG A 56 7.75 2.54 -4.59
CA ARG A 56 8.66 1.64 -5.32
C ARG A 56 8.19 1.43 -6.75
N GLN A 57 9.13 1.60 -7.69
CA GLN A 57 8.94 1.29 -9.10
C GLN A 57 9.08 -0.22 -9.32
N SER A 58 8.00 -0.97 -9.14
CA SER A 58 7.94 -2.39 -9.46
C SER A 58 6.49 -2.84 -9.59
N ILE A 59 6.24 -3.81 -10.47
CA ILE A 59 4.89 -4.39 -10.63
C ILE A 59 4.39 -5.03 -9.33
N ASP A 60 5.29 -5.63 -8.55
CA ASP A 60 4.97 -6.20 -7.23
C ASP A 60 4.43 -5.12 -6.28
N HIS A 61 5.02 -3.92 -6.28
CA HIS A 61 4.56 -2.81 -5.44
C HIS A 61 3.18 -2.31 -5.88
N VAL A 62 2.91 -2.24 -7.19
CA VAL A 62 1.56 -1.89 -7.70
C VAL A 62 0.51 -2.89 -7.19
N VAL A 63 0.79 -4.18 -7.30
CA VAL A 63 -0.13 -5.22 -6.81
C VAL A 63 -0.32 -5.13 -5.29
N LEU A 64 0.78 -4.95 -4.54
CA LEU A 64 0.72 -4.82 -3.08
C LEU A 64 -0.01 -3.55 -2.62
N HIS A 65 0.09 -2.46 -3.38
CA HIS A 65 -0.68 -1.24 -3.16
C HIS A 65 -2.19 -1.53 -3.26
N GLU A 66 -2.62 -2.14 -4.36
CA GLU A 66 -4.03 -2.51 -4.55
C GLU A 66 -4.52 -3.48 -3.47
N LEU A 67 -3.68 -4.45 -3.07
CA LEU A 67 -4.00 -5.32 -1.95
C LEU A 67 -4.06 -4.58 -0.60
N GLY A 68 -3.34 -3.46 -0.45
CA GLY A 68 -3.47 -2.59 0.71
C GLY A 68 -4.87 -1.99 0.84
N HIS A 69 -5.49 -1.60 -0.29
CA HIS A 69 -6.90 -1.18 -0.29
C HIS A 69 -7.84 -2.33 0.09
N VAL A 70 -7.67 -3.51 -0.51
CA VAL A 70 -8.44 -4.72 -0.16
C VAL A 70 -8.31 -5.02 1.34
N PHE A 71 -7.10 -5.07 1.87
CA PHE A 71 -6.83 -5.34 3.28
C PHE A 71 -7.49 -4.30 4.19
N SER A 72 -7.44 -3.03 3.82
CA SER A 72 -8.11 -1.96 4.57
C SER A 72 -9.64 -2.09 4.55
N TYR A 73 -10.22 -2.56 3.45
CA TYR A 73 -11.65 -2.77 3.32
C TYR A 73 -12.12 -3.94 4.20
N GLU A 74 -11.39 -5.07 4.18
CA GLU A 74 -11.69 -6.25 4.99
C GLU A 74 -11.62 -5.95 6.48
N ASN A 75 -10.72 -5.05 6.86
CA ASN A 75 -10.53 -4.64 8.24
C ASN A 75 -11.30 -3.35 8.61
N LYS A 76 -12.27 -2.93 7.79
CA LYS A 76 -12.97 -1.64 7.95
C LYS A 76 -13.58 -1.41 9.33
N ALA A 77 -14.16 -2.44 9.93
CA ALA A 77 -14.76 -2.34 11.26
C ALA A 77 -13.72 -2.05 12.37
N LYS A 78 -12.51 -2.63 12.25
CA LYS A 78 -11.40 -2.42 13.19
C LYS A 78 -10.72 -1.07 12.93
N LEU A 79 -10.42 -0.77 11.66
CA LEU A 79 -9.75 0.46 11.25
C LEU A 79 -10.60 1.71 11.48
N GLY A 80 -11.89 1.67 11.13
CA GLY A 80 -12.79 2.83 11.24
C GLY A 80 -12.96 3.36 12.66
N ARG A 81 -12.83 2.47 13.66
CA ARG A 81 -12.92 2.79 15.10
C ARG A 81 -11.58 3.14 15.74
N ASN A 82 -10.45 2.96 15.05
CA ASN A 82 -9.13 3.13 15.64
C ASN A 82 -8.67 4.61 15.54
N ALA A 83 -8.74 5.33 16.67
CA ALA A 83 -8.33 6.73 16.74
C ALA A 83 -6.84 6.95 16.37
N LYS A 84 -5.97 5.99 16.72
CA LYS A 84 -4.54 6.06 16.39
C LYS A 84 -4.31 5.89 14.89
N ALA A 85 -5.01 4.99 14.23
CA ALA A 85 -5.00 4.84 12.77
C ALA A 85 -5.46 6.15 12.10
N ARG A 86 -6.58 6.72 12.57
CA ARG A 86 -7.12 7.97 12.05
C ARG A 86 -6.14 9.15 12.19
N ARG A 87 -5.38 9.22 13.28
CA ARG A 87 -4.35 10.25 13.48
C ARG A 87 -3.15 10.07 12.54
N LEU A 88 -2.77 8.84 12.23
CA LEU A 88 -1.58 8.52 11.42
C LEU A 88 -1.82 8.60 9.91
N PHE A 89 -3.01 8.18 9.46
CA PHE A 89 -3.35 8.08 8.04
C PHE A 89 -4.43 9.06 7.61
N GLY A 90 -5.20 9.63 8.54
CA GLY A 90 -6.43 10.35 8.25
C GLY A 90 -7.65 9.43 8.19
N ASN A 91 -8.77 9.94 7.67
CA ASN A 91 -9.97 9.13 7.46
C ASN A 91 -9.84 8.34 6.15
N ILE A 92 -9.39 7.08 6.25
CA ILE A 92 -9.20 6.14 5.12
C ILE A 92 -10.47 5.98 4.28
N TYR A 93 -11.66 6.01 4.90
CA TYR A 93 -12.94 5.82 4.22
C TYR A 93 -13.64 7.13 3.84
N LYS A 94 -12.92 8.26 3.91
CA LYS A 94 -13.43 9.52 3.39
C LYS A 94 -13.69 9.37 1.88
N HIS A 95 -14.69 10.07 1.37
CA HIS A 95 -14.93 10.14 -0.06
C HIS A 95 -13.69 10.61 -0.81
N TYR A 96 -13.32 9.84 -1.82
CA TYR A 96 -12.18 10.13 -2.68
C TYR A 96 -12.45 11.41 -3.47
N ARG A 97 -11.77 12.49 -3.10
CA ARG A 97 -11.70 13.71 -3.91
C ARG A 97 -10.36 13.70 -4.60
N ARG A 98 -10.35 13.36 -5.88
CA ARG A 98 -9.13 13.28 -6.68
C ARG A 98 -8.57 14.68 -6.86
N ASN A 99 -7.69 15.08 -5.95
CA ASN A 99 -6.94 16.31 -6.06
C ASN A 99 -5.78 16.11 -7.05
N MET A 100 -5.25 17.21 -7.59
CA MET A 100 -4.00 17.14 -8.34
C MET A 100 -2.91 16.55 -7.44
N LYS A 101 -2.21 15.54 -7.98
CA LYS A 101 -1.10 14.90 -7.27
C LYS A 101 -0.01 15.94 -7.00
N PRO A 102 0.47 16.10 -5.76
CA PRO A 102 1.48 17.09 -5.46
C PRO A 102 2.76 16.85 -6.25
N LYS A 103 3.36 17.92 -6.81
CA LYS A 103 4.61 17.83 -7.59
C LYS A 103 5.83 17.46 -6.73
N ARG A 104 5.79 17.76 -5.43
CA ARG A 104 6.87 17.49 -4.48
C ARG A 104 6.43 16.45 -3.45
N ASN A 105 7.36 15.58 -3.07
CA ASN A 105 7.14 14.55 -2.07
C ASN A 105 7.45 15.10 -0.68
N SER A 106 6.44 15.25 0.18
CA SER A 106 6.66 15.62 1.58
C SER A 106 7.45 14.54 2.34
N PRO A 107 8.34 14.92 3.28
CA PRO A 107 8.99 13.95 4.17
C PRO A 107 8.02 13.14 5.04
N ASP A 108 6.80 13.65 5.28
CA ASP A 108 5.78 12.99 6.13
C ASP A 108 4.96 11.92 5.40
N PHE A 109 5.20 11.74 4.11
CA PHE A 109 4.55 10.74 3.28
C PHE A 109 5.60 9.90 2.57
N ILE A 110 5.30 8.63 2.36
CA ILE A 110 6.27 7.70 1.75
C ILE A 110 6.48 7.98 0.26
N SER A 111 5.48 8.53 -0.42
CA SER A 111 5.50 8.80 -1.86
C SER A 111 4.59 10.00 -2.21
N THR A 112 4.67 10.52 -3.43
CA THR A 112 3.73 11.57 -3.84
C THR A 112 2.31 11.04 -3.99
N TYR A 113 2.16 9.75 -4.32
CA TYR A 113 0.87 9.08 -4.40
C TYR A 113 0.19 8.99 -3.02
N ALA A 114 0.96 8.69 -1.96
CA ALA A 114 0.46 8.66 -0.58
C ALA A 114 -0.14 10.00 -0.09
N GLN A 115 0.24 11.13 -0.71
CA GLN A 115 -0.29 12.45 -0.34
C GLN A 115 -1.69 12.73 -0.90
N VAL A 116 -2.15 11.94 -1.87
CA VAL A 116 -3.40 12.20 -2.61
C VAL A 116 -4.61 11.92 -1.73
N HIS A 117 -4.60 10.79 -1.01
CA HIS A 117 -5.71 10.37 -0.17
C HIS A 117 -5.24 9.55 1.03
N PRO A 118 -5.92 9.62 2.19
CA PRO A 118 -5.67 8.73 3.34
C PRO A 118 -5.61 7.23 3.02
N ALA A 119 -6.46 6.78 2.10
CA ALA A 119 -6.45 5.38 1.64
C ALA A 119 -5.17 5.04 0.86
N ASP A 120 -4.72 5.95 0.00
CA ASP A 120 -3.48 5.77 -0.80
C ASP A 120 -2.25 5.79 0.12
N ASN A 121 -2.26 6.64 1.16
CA ASN A 121 -1.22 6.62 2.19
C ASN A 121 -1.13 5.26 2.89
N PHE A 122 -2.28 4.71 3.31
CA PHE A 122 -2.32 3.39 3.93
C PHE A 122 -1.83 2.30 2.97
N ALA A 123 -2.31 2.31 1.72
CA ALA A 123 -1.95 1.33 0.70
C ALA A 123 -0.46 1.37 0.34
N GLU A 124 0.14 2.55 0.22
CA GLU A 124 1.57 2.71 -0.04
C GLU A 124 2.44 2.21 1.12
N VAL A 125 2.05 2.52 2.37
CA VAL A 125 2.75 2.03 3.57
C VAL A 125 2.62 0.51 3.67
N PHE A 126 1.42 -0.03 3.42
CA PHE A 126 1.18 -1.48 3.36
C PHE A 126 2.05 -2.14 2.30
N GLY A 127 2.07 -1.60 1.09
CA GLY A 127 2.82 -2.17 -0.02
C GLY A 127 4.31 -2.26 0.26
N VAL A 128 4.91 -1.20 0.83
CA VAL A 128 6.33 -1.23 1.22
C VAL A 128 6.58 -2.18 2.40
N TYR A 129 5.67 -2.24 3.38
CA TYR A 129 5.84 -3.11 4.55
C TYR A 129 5.89 -4.58 4.12
N VAL A 130 4.92 -5.01 3.31
CA VAL A 130 4.87 -6.36 2.77
C VAL A 130 6.01 -6.63 1.80
N HIS A 131 6.40 -5.64 0.97
CA HIS A 131 7.54 -5.79 0.07
C HIS A 131 8.82 -6.21 0.80
N PHE A 132 9.06 -5.67 1.98
CA PHE A 132 10.20 -6.01 2.82
C PHE A 132 9.95 -7.18 3.78
N GLY A 133 8.84 -7.92 3.62
CA GLY A 133 8.49 -9.04 4.48
C GLY A 133 8.35 -8.63 5.95
N GLY A 134 7.87 -7.39 6.19
CA GLY A 134 7.72 -6.81 7.52
C GLY A 134 9.00 -6.50 8.28
N ASP A 135 10.17 -6.60 7.63
CA ASP A 135 11.46 -6.28 8.22
C ASP A 135 11.60 -4.76 8.47
N MET A 136 11.40 -4.37 9.73
CA MET A 136 11.49 -2.98 10.17
C MET A 136 12.89 -2.36 10.03
N LYS A 137 13.96 -3.18 9.99
CA LYS A 137 15.33 -2.67 9.74
C LYS A 137 15.46 -2.26 8.27
N LYS A 138 14.97 -3.08 7.33
CA LYS A 138 14.93 -2.75 5.89
C LYS A 138 14.04 -1.55 5.60
N VAL A 139 12.85 -1.50 6.21
CA VAL A 139 11.96 -0.32 6.14
C VAL A 139 12.70 0.93 6.65
N GLY A 140 13.36 0.86 7.80
CA GLY A 140 14.12 1.99 8.35
C GLY A 140 15.24 2.46 7.43
N LYS A 141 15.98 1.54 6.80
CA LYS A 141 17.01 1.89 5.80
C LYS A 141 16.38 2.58 4.59
N PHE A 142 15.30 2.03 4.06
CA PHE A 142 14.55 2.60 2.94
C PHE A 142 14.07 4.04 3.23
N LEU A 143 13.47 4.27 4.40
CA LEU A 143 12.98 5.59 4.81
C LEU A 143 14.11 6.62 4.97
N ARG A 144 15.25 6.23 5.54
CA ARG A 144 16.41 7.12 5.67
C ARG A 144 16.97 7.51 4.31
N SER A 145 17.15 6.55 3.40
CA SER A 145 17.60 6.83 2.02
C SER A 145 16.64 7.73 1.26
N GLY A 146 15.34 7.67 1.57
CA GLY A 146 14.31 8.54 0.99
C GLY A 146 14.07 9.87 1.72
N GLY A 147 14.87 10.20 2.74
CA GLY A 147 14.73 11.45 3.51
C GLY A 147 13.38 11.59 4.23
N LYS A 148 12.80 10.48 4.70
CA LYS A 148 11.47 10.47 5.33
C LYS A 148 11.53 10.79 6.82
N SER A 149 10.50 11.49 7.28
CA SER A 149 10.38 11.90 8.67
C SER A 149 10.01 10.74 9.59
N GLY A 150 10.07 10.99 10.90
CA GLY A 150 9.61 10.04 11.91
C GLY A 150 8.10 9.73 11.85
N VAL A 151 7.30 10.54 11.15
CA VAL A 151 5.85 10.30 10.98
C VAL A 151 5.62 9.02 10.18
N VAL A 152 6.36 8.83 9.08
CA VAL A 152 6.25 7.63 8.24
C VAL A 152 6.66 6.39 9.03
N MET A 153 7.72 6.47 9.84
CA MET A 153 8.11 5.36 10.73
C MET A 153 7.02 4.99 11.74
N LYS A 154 6.27 5.98 12.27
CA LYS A 154 5.13 5.73 13.17
C LYS A 154 3.99 4.99 12.44
N GLN A 155 3.72 5.33 11.17
CA GLN A 155 2.76 4.62 10.33
C GLN A 155 3.14 3.14 10.18
N PHE A 156 4.41 2.85 9.84
CA PHE A 156 4.90 1.46 9.73
C PHE A 156 4.81 0.67 11.03
N ARG A 157 5.24 1.26 12.16
CA ARG A 157 5.18 0.58 13.47
C ARG A 157 3.75 0.24 13.87
N TRP A 158 2.82 1.17 13.60
CA TRP A 158 1.41 0.94 13.85
C TRP A 158 0.87 -0.17 12.93
N LEU A 159 1.21 -0.13 11.62
CA LEU A 159 0.79 -1.15 10.67
C LEU A 159 1.32 -2.53 11.05
N ALA A 160 2.58 -2.64 11.45
CA ALA A 160 3.19 -3.91 11.87
C ALA A 160 2.44 -4.53 13.06
N GLY A 161 2.02 -3.71 14.04
CA GLY A 161 1.19 -4.18 15.15
C GLY A 161 -0.22 -4.58 14.69
N PHE A 162 -0.79 -3.84 13.74
CA PHE A 162 -2.13 -4.10 13.22
C PHE A 162 -2.19 -5.40 12.39
N VAL A 163 -1.21 -5.63 11.51
CA VAL A 163 -1.10 -6.84 10.68
C VAL A 163 -1.02 -8.09 11.55
N LYS A 164 -0.24 -8.07 12.63
CA LYS A 164 -0.13 -9.18 13.59
C LYS A 164 -1.44 -9.52 14.33
N GLN A 165 -2.41 -8.61 14.36
CA GLN A 165 -3.73 -8.83 14.98
C GLN A 165 -4.82 -9.18 13.95
N ALA A 166 -4.49 -9.09 12.66
CA ALA A 166 -5.41 -9.25 11.55
C ALA A 166 -5.17 -10.52 10.75
N GLY A 167 -3.91 -10.99 10.67
CA GLY A 167 -3.56 -12.37 10.31
C GLY A 167 -3.76 -13.29 11.50
#